data_AF-A0A932ZPF0-F1
#
_entry.id   AF-A0A932ZPF0-F1
#
_cell.length_a   1.000
_cell.length_b   1.000
_cell.length_c   1.000
_cell.angle_alpha   90.00
_cell.angle_beta   90.00
_cell.angle_gamma   90.00
#
_symmetry.space_group_name_H-M   'P 1'
#
loop_
_entity.id
_entity.type
_entity.pdbx_description
1 polymer ?
#
loop_
_entity_poly.entity_id
_entity_poly.type
_entity_poly.pdbx_seq_one_letter_code
_entity_poly.pdbx_strand_id
1 'polypeptide(L)'
;MASGLHCLGVMLGIVYSAGLMQLEASLVKVEVDVSKGFPGWHMCGLPERAVQESKDRVTSAVRNSGIQLEARKTTINLAPATYKKIGNQYDLPIAVGLLLAHENFSQNVAAFLLVGELSLTGELKPVHGELAS
;
A
#
# COMPACT_ATOMS: atom_id res chain seq x y z
N MET A 1 -27.28 18.03 4.54
CA MET A 1 -27.30 17.03 5.63
C MET A 1 -27.34 15.65 5.01
N ALA A 2 -26.18 15.01 4.85
CA ALA A 2 -26.06 13.58 4.55
C ALA A 2 -25.34 12.95 5.74
N SER A 3 -26.05 12.91 6.86
CA SER A 3 -25.67 12.17 8.05
C SER A 3 -26.16 10.74 7.89
N GLY A 4 -25.25 9.78 7.77
CA GLY A 4 -25.63 8.37 7.82
C GLY A 4 -24.77 7.43 7.00
N LEU A 5 -23.47 7.34 7.34
CA LEU A 5 -22.76 6.06 7.35
C LEU A 5 -21.45 6.18 8.18
N HIS A 6 -21.57 6.53 9.46
CA HIS A 6 -20.57 6.09 10.44
C HIS A 6 -20.76 4.58 10.63
N CYS A 7 -20.29 3.80 9.65
CA CYS A 7 -20.21 2.36 9.79
C CYS A 7 -19.10 2.05 10.80
N LEU A 8 -19.49 1.54 11.97
CA LEU A 8 -18.59 0.78 12.82
C LEU A 8 -17.92 -0.32 11.98
N GLY A 9 -16.59 -0.24 11.80
CA GLY A 9 -15.78 -1.46 11.89
C GLY A 9 -14.87 -1.86 10.73
N VAL A 10 -14.72 -1.10 9.65
CA VAL A 10 -13.78 -1.50 8.58
C VAL A 10 -12.93 -0.32 8.12
N MET A 11 -11.67 -0.31 8.54
CA MET A 11 -10.64 0.64 8.09
C MET A 11 -9.84 -0.02 6.97
N LEU A 12 -10.45 -0.15 5.79
CA LEU A 12 -9.88 -0.86 4.65
C LEU A 12 -9.64 0.11 3.48
N GLY A 13 -8.38 0.22 3.07
CA GLY A 13 -7.98 0.89 1.83
C GLY A 13 -7.72 -0.13 0.73
N ILE A 14 -8.23 0.14 -0.47
CA ILE A 14 -8.02 -0.71 -1.65
C ILE A 14 -7.39 0.14 -2.75
N VAL A 15 -6.26 -0.33 -3.27
CA VAL A 15 -5.51 0.32 -4.35
C VAL A 15 -5.11 -0.72 -5.38
N TYR A 16 -5.16 -0.36 -6.66
CA TYR A 16 -4.64 -1.21 -7.73
C TYR A 16 -3.22 -0.78 -8.11
N SER A 17 -2.39 -1.78 -8.39
CA SER A 17 -0.99 -1.65 -8.81
C SER A 17 -0.69 -2.68 -9.90
N ALA A 18 0.54 -2.71 -10.39
CA ALA A 18 1.03 -3.75 -11.27
C ALA A 18 2.31 -4.38 -10.72
N GLY A 19 2.36 -5.70 -10.80
CA GLY A 19 3.58 -6.47 -10.63
C GLY A 19 4.07 -7.01 -11.97
N LEU A 20 5.33 -7.41 -12.03
CA LEU A 20 5.86 -8.16 -13.16
C LEU A 20 5.83 -9.64 -12.83
N MET A 21 5.26 -10.41 -13.75
CA MET A 21 5.34 -11.87 -13.76
C MET A 21 5.98 -12.27 -15.08
N GLN A 22 7.22 -12.73 -15.03
CA GLN A 22 8.01 -13.04 -16.24
C GLN A 22 8.12 -11.80 -17.15
N LEU A 23 7.53 -11.84 -18.34
CA LEU A 23 7.54 -10.75 -19.33
C LEU A 23 6.19 -10.02 -19.41
N GLU A 24 5.28 -10.30 -18.48
CA GLU A 24 3.92 -9.73 -18.47
C GLU A 24 3.67 -8.90 -17.21
N ALA A 25 2.96 -7.78 -17.38
CA ALA A 25 2.41 -7.04 -16.28
C ALA A 25 1.16 -7.76 -15.75
N SER A 26 1.10 -7.97 -14.44
CA SER A 26 -0.02 -8.57 -13.76
C SER A 26 -0.65 -7.55 -12.81
N LEU A 27 -1.98 -7.43 -12.86
CA LEU A 27 -2.75 -6.55 -11.98
C LEU A 27 -2.60 -7.03 -10.54
N VAL A 28 -2.15 -6.13 -9.66
CA VAL A 28 -2.04 -6.37 -8.22
C VAL A 28 -3.09 -5.55 -7.48
N LYS A 29 -3.92 -6.22 -6.68
CA LYS A 29 -4.80 -5.55 -5.72
C LYS A 29 -4.07 -5.46 -4.38
N VAL A 30 -3.85 -4.24 -3.91
CA VAL A 30 -3.27 -3.93 -2.61
C VAL A 30 -4.41 -3.58 -1.66
N GLU A 31 -4.59 -4.39 -0.63
CA GLU A 31 -5.58 -4.18 0.42
C GLU A 31 -4.86 -3.87 1.73
N VAL A 32 -5.17 -2.74 2.34
CA VAL A 32 -4.59 -2.31 3.61
C VAL A 32 -5.71 -2.22 4.64
N ASP A 33 -5.72 -3.15 5.59
CA ASP A 33 -6.64 -3.15 6.72
C ASP A 33 -5.90 -2.62 7.95
N VAL A 34 -6.46 -1.58 8.55
CA VAL A 34 -6.01 -1.05 9.84
C VAL A 34 -7.01 -1.52 10.89
N SER A 35 -6.55 -1.97 12.04
CA SER A 35 -7.42 -2.47 13.11
C SER A 35 -6.91 -2.10 14.49
N LYS A 36 -7.83 -2.12 15.46
CA LYS A 36 -7.47 -1.99 16.88
C LYS A 36 -6.66 -3.22 17.31
N GLY A 37 -5.67 -3.01 18.17
CA GLY A 37 -4.82 -4.09 18.69
C GLY A 37 -3.39 -3.62 18.88
N PHE A 38 -2.49 -4.57 19.17
CA PHE A 38 -1.08 -4.26 19.34
C PHE A 38 -0.49 -3.70 18.03
N PRO A 39 0.21 -2.55 18.06
CA PRO A 39 0.82 -1.97 16.88
C PRO A 39 1.74 -2.98 16.18
N GLY A 40 1.56 -3.13 14.87
CA GLY A 40 2.28 -4.14 14.12
C GLY A 40 1.95 -4.08 12.64
N TRP A 41 2.84 -4.63 11.84
CA TRP A 41 2.70 -4.73 10.39
C TRP A 41 2.75 -6.19 9.99
N HIS A 42 1.78 -6.63 9.23
CA HIS A 42 1.75 -7.94 8.62
C HIS A 42 1.52 -7.78 7.12
N MET A 43 2.27 -8.52 6.30
CA MET A 43 2.10 -8.51 4.86
C MET A 43 1.97 -9.94 4.36
N CYS A 44 1.00 -10.17 3.48
CA CYS A 44 0.76 -11.46 2.84
C CYS A 44 0.58 -11.30 1.32
N GLY A 45 0.52 -12.43 0.62
CA GLY A 45 0.50 -12.44 -0.84
C GLY A 45 1.90 -12.60 -1.47
N LEU A 46 2.76 -13.41 -0.86
CA LEU A 46 4.11 -13.71 -1.35
C LEU A 46 5.01 -12.46 -1.59
N PRO A 47 5.10 -11.51 -0.63
CA PRO A 47 6.08 -10.43 -0.74
C PRO A 47 7.50 -10.98 -0.62
N GLU A 48 8.40 -10.55 -1.50
CA GLU A 48 9.83 -10.71 -1.30
C GLU A 48 10.37 -9.70 -0.29
N ARG A 49 11.63 -9.90 0.13
CA ARG A 49 12.26 -9.10 1.18
C ARG A 49 12.11 -7.58 0.97
N ALA A 50 12.38 -7.09 -0.24
CA ALA A 50 12.33 -5.65 -0.55
C ALA A 50 10.92 -5.04 -0.36
N VAL A 51 9.87 -5.81 -0.69
CA VAL A 51 8.46 -5.44 -0.46
C VAL A 51 8.13 -5.52 1.02
N GLN A 52 8.64 -6.52 1.73
CA GLN A 52 8.44 -6.65 3.17
C GLN A 52 9.04 -5.47 3.95
N GLU A 53 10.16 -4.93 3.45
CA GLU A 53 10.85 -3.73 3.96
C GLU A 53 10.14 -2.42 3.59
N SER A 54 9.10 -2.43 2.75
CA SER A 54 8.28 -1.25 2.43
C SER A 54 7.70 -0.59 3.68
N LYS A 55 7.49 -1.35 4.77
CA LYS A 55 7.01 -0.83 6.05
C LYS A 55 7.75 0.44 6.49
N ASP A 56 9.08 0.38 6.52
CA ASP A 56 9.89 1.47 7.08
C ASP A 56 9.91 2.66 6.12
N ARG A 57 9.91 2.39 4.82
CA ARG A 57 9.83 3.41 3.77
C ARG A 57 8.50 4.13 3.76
N VAL A 58 7.40 3.39 3.71
CA VAL A 58 6.03 3.93 3.72
C VAL A 58 5.76 4.71 5.00
N THR A 59 6.09 4.14 6.17
CA THR A 59 5.86 4.83 7.45
C THR A 59 6.64 6.14 7.53
N SER A 60 7.90 6.14 7.12
CA SER A 60 8.74 7.34 7.11
C SER A 60 8.27 8.36 6.08
N ALA A 61 7.94 7.92 4.86
CA ALA A 61 7.45 8.76 3.78
C ALA A 61 6.16 9.49 4.16
N VAL A 62 5.18 8.76 4.71
CA VAL A 62 3.90 9.36 5.15
C VAL A 62 4.15 10.38 6.27
N ARG A 63 4.94 10.02 7.29
CA ARG A 63 5.30 10.94 8.39
C ARG A 63 6.00 12.19 7.89
N ASN A 64 7.00 12.02 7.01
CA ASN A 64 7.81 13.11 6.49
C ASN A 64 7.07 13.95 5.43
N SER A 65 5.92 13.47 4.94
CA SER A 65 4.95 14.25 4.15
C SER A 65 3.98 15.06 5.02
N GLY A 66 4.18 15.13 6.35
CA GLY A 66 3.38 15.91 7.27
C GLY A 66 2.10 15.21 7.75
N ILE A 67 1.93 13.92 7.46
CA ILE A 67 0.74 13.14 7.85
C ILE A 67 1.08 12.30 9.07
N GLN A 68 0.35 12.51 10.18
CA GLN A 68 0.47 11.68 11.37
C GLN A 68 -0.55 10.54 11.31
N LEU A 69 -0.05 9.31 11.36
CA LEU A 69 -0.86 8.10 11.47
C LEU A 69 -0.77 7.56 12.90
N GLU A 70 -1.90 7.12 13.44
CA GLU A 70 -1.93 6.42 14.71
C GLU A 70 -1.24 5.05 14.60
N ALA A 71 -0.45 4.70 15.61
CA ALA A 71 0.15 3.37 15.69
C ALA A 71 -0.94 2.31 15.93
N ARG A 72 -1.28 1.54 14.89
CA ARG A 72 -2.32 0.51 14.89
C ARG A 72 -1.81 -0.80 14.28
N LYS A 73 -2.56 -1.88 14.43
CA LYS A 73 -2.30 -3.12 13.71
C LYS A 73 -2.65 -2.89 12.23
N THR A 74 -1.69 -3.13 11.34
CA THR A 74 -1.83 -2.93 9.90
C THR A 74 -1.58 -4.26 9.18
N THR A 75 -2.54 -4.70 8.37
CA THR A 75 -2.44 -5.90 7.54
C THR A 75 -2.49 -5.49 6.07
N ILE A 76 -1.51 -5.94 5.29
CA ILE A 76 -1.38 -5.62 3.87
C ILE A 76 -1.47 -6.93 3.07
N ASN A 77 -2.47 -7.04 2.21
CA ASN A 77 -2.60 -8.16 1.29
C ASN A 77 -2.27 -7.72 -0.13
N LEU A 78 -1.38 -8.47 -0.80
CA LEU A 78 -1.02 -8.28 -2.20
C LEU A 78 -1.59 -9.43 -3.02
N ALA A 79 -2.73 -9.23 -3.69
CA ALA A 79 -3.36 -10.24 -4.54
C ALA A 79 -3.03 -10.03 -6.02
N PRO A 80 -2.87 -11.08 -6.85
CA PRO A 80 -3.09 -12.49 -6.53
C PRO A 80 -1.86 -13.13 -5.85
N ALA A 81 -2.06 -14.05 -4.92
CA ALA A 81 -0.97 -14.74 -4.21
C ALA A 81 -0.38 -15.93 -5.00
N THR A 82 -0.39 -15.86 -6.34
CA THR A 82 0.10 -16.92 -7.24
C THR A 82 1.57 -16.75 -7.65
N TYR A 83 2.13 -15.56 -7.47
CA TYR A 83 3.53 -15.25 -7.76
C TYR A 83 4.12 -14.30 -6.71
N LYS A 84 5.46 -14.24 -6.66
CA LYS A 84 6.22 -13.40 -5.74
C LYS A 84 6.17 -11.93 -6.14
N LYS A 85 5.96 -11.04 -5.17
CA LYS A 85 5.95 -9.58 -5.38
C LYS A 85 7.35 -9.10 -5.09
N ILE A 86 8.05 -8.57 -6.09
CA ILE A 86 9.47 -8.22 -6.06
C ILE A 86 9.60 -6.72 -6.30
N GLY A 87 10.58 -6.08 -5.65
CA GLY A 87 10.94 -4.67 -5.86
C GLY A 87 10.27 -3.71 -4.89
N ASN A 88 10.44 -2.41 -5.11
CA ASN A 88 9.96 -1.35 -4.22
C ASN A 88 8.73 -0.60 -4.80
N GLN A 89 8.25 -0.99 -5.98
CA GLN A 89 7.17 -0.32 -6.71
C GLN A 89 5.81 -0.34 -5.99
N TYR A 90 5.71 -1.14 -4.93
CA TYR A 90 4.53 -1.24 -4.08
C TYR A 90 4.51 -0.19 -2.95
N ASP A 91 5.56 0.59 -2.75
CA ASP A 91 5.61 1.59 -1.68
C ASP A 91 4.47 2.61 -1.83
N LEU A 92 4.31 3.21 -3.02
CA LEU A 92 3.24 4.16 -3.30
C LEU A 92 1.84 3.57 -3.10
N PRO A 93 1.45 2.44 -3.73
CA PRO A 93 0.11 1.89 -3.53
C PRO A 93 -0.16 1.43 -2.09
N ILE A 94 0.85 0.96 -1.35
CA ILE A 94 0.71 0.65 0.08
C ILE A 94 0.47 1.94 0.89
N ALA A 95 1.24 3.00 0.63
CA ALA A 95 1.05 4.29 1.30
C ALA A 95 -0.35 4.86 1.05
N VAL A 96 -0.81 4.85 -0.20
CA VAL A 96 -2.16 5.30 -0.54
C VAL A 96 -3.23 4.42 0.11
N GLY A 97 -3.05 3.10 0.12
CA GLY A 97 -3.97 2.18 0.81
C GLY A 97 -4.03 2.46 2.31
N LEU A 98 -2.90 2.74 2.94
CA LEU A 98 -2.83 3.12 4.34
C LEU A 98 -3.56 4.45 4.61
N LEU A 99 -3.38 5.46 3.75
CA LEU A 99 -4.10 6.73 3.89
C LEU A 99 -5.62 6.56 3.73
N LEU A 100 -6.08 5.72 2.80
CA LEU A 100 -7.50 5.42 2.59
C LEU A 100 -8.11 4.61 3.74
N ALA A 101 -7.33 3.68 4.31
CA ALA A 101 -7.75 2.89 5.46
C ALA A 101 -7.93 3.75 6.71
N HIS A 102 -7.10 4.79 6.87
CA HIS A 102 -7.30 5.81 7.89
C HIS A 102 -8.44 6.75 7.49
N GLU A 103 -9.33 7.07 8.44
CA GLU A 103 -10.62 7.75 8.23
C GLU A 103 -10.54 9.21 7.70
N ASN A 104 -9.36 9.67 7.27
CA ASN A 104 -9.11 11.05 6.84
C ASN A 104 -9.10 11.24 5.31
N PHE A 105 -9.17 10.17 4.50
CA PHE A 105 -9.07 10.27 3.04
C PHE A 105 -10.22 9.56 2.33
N SER A 106 -11.13 10.34 1.73
CA SER A 106 -12.29 9.85 0.97
C SER A 106 -12.12 10.02 -0.55
N GLN A 107 -10.94 9.71 -1.08
CA GLN A 107 -10.65 9.83 -2.51
C GLN A 107 -10.92 8.53 -3.24
N ASN A 108 -11.60 8.61 -4.40
CA ASN A 108 -11.79 7.44 -5.26
C ASN A 108 -10.54 7.23 -6.12
N VAL A 109 -9.74 6.23 -5.78
CA VAL A 109 -8.55 5.84 -6.54
C VAL A 109 -8.77 4.61 -7.41
N ALA A 110 -10.00 4.09 -7.51
CA ALA A 110 -10.28 2.82 -8.19
C ALA A 110 -10.01 2.86 -9.70
N ALA A 111 -9.98 4.05 -10.30
CA ALA A 111 -9.67 4.25 -11.72
C ALA A 111 -8.16 4.34 -12.02
N PHE A 112 -7.30 4.30 -10.99
CA PHE A 112 -5.86 4.45 -11.14
C PHE A 112 -5.12 3.14 -10.87
N LEU A 113 -4.05 2.94 -11.62
CA LEU A 113 -3.03 1.94 -11.35
C LEU A 113 -1.79 2.65 -10.82
N LEU A 114 -1.46 2.43 -9.55
CA LEU A 114 -0.38 3.14 -8.87
C LEU A 114 0.86 2.25 -8.76
N VAL A 115 1.99 2.77 -9.22
CA VAL A 115 3.29 2.10 -9.24
C VAL A 115 4.32 3.16 -8.88
N GLY A 116 5.08 2.96 -7.81
CA GLY A 116 5.95 4.02 -7.29
C GLY A 116 6.78 3.57 -6.09
N GLU A 117 8.04 3.98 -6.08
CA GLU A 117 8.93 3.81 -4.94
C GLU A 117 8.89 5.05 -4.06
N LEU A 118 8.98 4.89 -2.74
CA LEU A 118 9.03 6.03 -1.82
C LEU A 118 10.40 6.13 -1.16
N SER A 119 10.96 7.33 -1.15
CA SER A 119 12.09 7.64 -0.30
C SER A 119 11.62 7.82 1.16
N LEU A 120 12.55 7.75 2.11
CA LEU A 120 12.23 8.08 3.50
C LEU A 120 11.76 9.54 3.67
N THR A 121 12.12 10.45 2.75
CA THR A 121 11.72 11.87 2.83
C THR A 121 10.30 12.14 2.33
N GLY A 122 9.61 11.14 1.78
CA GLY A 122 8.30 11.30 1.14
C GLY A 122 8.38 11.59 -0.36
N GLU A 123 9.57 11.63 -0.94
CA GLU A 123 9.75 11.80 -2.38
C GLU A 123 9.31 10.54 -3.13
N LEU A 124 8.47 10.73 -4.16
CA LEU A 124 8.12 9.68 -5.12
C LEU A 124 9.28 9.49 -6.09
N LYS A 125 9.82 8.28 -6.11
CA LYS A 125 10.91 7.89 -7.00
C LYS A 125 10.36 7.16 -8.23
N PRO A 126 11.02 7.31 -9.39
CA PRO A 126 10.67 6.54 -10.58
C PRO A 126 10.86 5.05 -10.32
N VAL A 127 9.94 4.25 -10.86
CA VAL A 127 10.11 2.80 -10.89
C VAL A 127 10.86 2.42 -12.14
N HIS A 128 11.88 1.59 -12.00
CA HIS A 128 12.58 1.03 -13.15
C HIS A 128 11.74 -0.14 -13.68
N GLY A 129 11.32 -0.06 -14.95
CA GLY A 129 10.69 -1.20 -15.61
C GLY A 129 11.71 -2.31 -15.74
N GLU A 130 11.58 -3.37 -14.94
CA GLU A 130 12.40 -4.57 -15.07
C GLU A 130 11.91 -5.40 -16.27
N LEU A 131 12.19 -4.94 -17.48
CA LEU A 131 12.33 -5.87 -18.60
C LEU A 131 13.69 -6.53 -18.41
N ALA A 132 13.70 -7.80 -18.02
CA ALA A 132 14.94 -8.57 -17.90
C ALA A 132 15.77 -8.39 -19.17
N SER A 133 16.99 -7.86 -19.00
CA SER A 133 18.11 -8.08 -19.93
C SER A 133 18.74 -9.43 -19.66
#